data_AF-A0A316UDG8-F1
#
_entry.id   AF-A0A316UDG8-F1
#
_cell.length_a   1.000
_cell.length_b   1.000
_cell.length_c   1.000
_cell.angle_alpha   90.00
_cell.angle_beta   90.00
_cell.angle_gamma   90.00
#
_symmetry.space_group_name_H-M   'P 1'
#
loop_
_entity.id
_entity.type
_entity.pdbx_description
1 polymer ?
#
loop_
_entity_poly.entity_id
_entity_poly.type
_entity_poly.pdbx_seq_one_letter_code
_entity_poly.pdbx_strand_id
1 'polypeptide(L)'
;MSRPVQSKAQNDLNAKTLRALVKQPDNKTCADCKRNDPRWASWNIGCFLCIRCSGIHRSMGTHISKVKSIDLDIWTPEQMDSIQKWGNKRVNLYWEAHLKAGHIPPEHKVESFIRSKYETRRWAKEGQPPS
;
A
#
# COMPACT_ATOMS: atom_id res chain seq x y z
N MET A 1 -26.92 -2.42 3.21
CA MET A 1 -26.09 -2.59 4.43
C MET A 1 -25.63 -1.21 4.88
N SER A 2 -26.05 -0.76 6.06
CA SER A 2 -25.64 0.53 6.61
C SER A 2 -24.14 0.52 6.89
N ARG A 3 -23.41 1.54 6.42
CA ARG A 3 -22.02 1.76 6.83
C ARG A 3 -22.01 1.90 8.36
N PRO A 4 -21.19 1.14 9.11
CA PRO A 4 -21.03 1.39 10.53
C PRO A 4 -20.54 2.85 10.70
N VAL A 5 -21.28 3.65 11.46
CA VAL A 5 -20.85 5.00 11.81
C VAL A 5 -19.73 4.85 12.84
N GLN A 6 -18.47 4.89 12.38
CA GLN A 6 -17.32 4.88 13.28
C GLN A 6 -17.27 6.19 14.08
N SER A 7 -17.04 6.09 15.39
CA SER A 7 -16.93 7.26 16.26
C SER A 7 -15.70 8.10 15.91
N LYS A 8 -15.77 9.40 16.18
CA LYS A 8 -14.62 10.31 16.03
C LYS A 8 -13.38 9.80 16.77
N ALA A 9 -13.56 9.28 17.99
CA ALA A 9 -12.49 8.72 18.79
C ALA A 9 -11.80 7.50 18.11
N GLN A 10 -12.58 6.63 17.47
CA GLN A 10 -12.02 5.50 16.73
C GLN A 10 -11.26 5.96 15.48
N ASN A 11 -11.77 6.97 14.78
CA ASN A 11 -11.09 7.54 13.62
C ASN A 11 -9.75 8.18 14.01
N ASP A 12 -9.72 8.92 15.12
CA ASP A 12 -8.50 9.53 15.66
C ASP A 12 -7.47 8.48 16.09
N LEU A 13 -7.93 7.39 16.72
CA LEU A 13 -7.08 6.25 17.07
C LEU A 13 -6.50 5.57 15.83
N ASN A 14 -7.31 5.31 14.80
CA ASN A 14 -6.86 4.70 13.55
C ASN A 14 -5.82 5.58 12.86
N ALA A 15 -6.06 6.90 12.77
CA ALA A 15 -5.10 7.85 12.22
C ALA A 15 -3.78 7.85 13.00
N LYS A 16 -3.82 7.79 14.34
CA LYS A 16 -2.63 7.67 15.19
C LYS A 16 -1.85 6.38 14.90
N THR A 17 -2.54 5.25 14.76
CA THR A 17 -1.92 3.96 14.42
C THR A 17 -1.28 4.01 13.04
N LEU A 18 -1.97 4.49 12.02
CA LEU A 18 -1.42 4.59 10.66
C LEU A 18 -0.19 5.50 10.61
N ARG A 19 -0.21 6.64 11.33
CA ARG A 19 0.95 7.53 11.47
C ARG A 19 2.13 6.87 12.18
N ALA A 20 1.88 5.93 13.09
CA ALA A 20 2.94 5.14 13.70
C ALA A 20 3.50 4.10 12.72
N LEU A 21 2.65 3.45 11.92
CA LEU A 21 3.07 2.47 10.92
C LEU A 21 3.99 3.08 9.85
N VAL A 22 3.69 4.27 9.33
CA VAL A 22 4.56 4.93 8.33
C VAL A 22 5.92 5.37 8.87
N LYS A 23 6.10 5.42 10.19
CA LYS A 23 7.40 5.69 10.81
C LYS A 23 8.28 4.45 10.92
N GLN A 24 7.75 3.26 10.66
CA GLN A 24 8.55 2.04 10.66
C GLN A 24 9.57 2.06 9.51
N PRO A 25 10.76 1.46 9.68
CA PRO A 25 11.86 1.56 8.71
C PRO A 25 11.49 1.17 7.28
N ASP A 26 10.69 0.12 7.09
CA ASP A 26 10.27 -0.35 5.77
C ASP A 26 9.14 0.48 5.16
N ASN A 27 8.35 1.15 6.00
CA ASN A 27 7.16 1.91 5.61
C ASN A 27 7.44 3.40 5.40
N LYS A 28 8.60 3.92 5.82
CA LYS A 28 8.97 5.34 5.65
C LYS A 28 9.21 5.75 4.19
N THR A 29 9.35 4.76 3.31
CA THR A 29 9.49 4.93 1.86
C THR A 29 8.33 4.28 1.13
N CYS A 30 7.88 4.89 0.04
CA CYS A 30 6.90 4.33 -0.89
C CYS A 30 7.30 2.92 -1.34
N ALA A 31 6.35 1.99 -1.32
CA ALA A 31 6.58 0.60 -1.70
C ALA A 31 7.11 0.43 -3.14
N ASP A 32 6.84 1.38 -4.05
CA ASP A 32 7.16 1.23 -5.46
C ASP A 32 8.34 2.10 -5.91
N CYS A 33 8.26 3.42 -5.71
CA CYS A 33 9.29 4.34 -6.19
C CYS A 33 10.36 4.68 -5.13
N LYS A 34 10.23 4.12 -3.91
CA LYS A 34 11.15 4.29 -2.78
C LYS A 34 11.38 5.75 -2.31
N ARG A 35 10.58 6.72 -2.77
CA ARG A 35 10.56 8.09 -2.23
C ARG A 35 10.01 8.10 -0.81
N ASN A 36 10.51 9.01 0.03
CA ASN A 36 10.11 9.16 1.43
C ASN A 36 8.66 9.66 1.59
N ASP A 37 8.18 9.58 2.83
CA ASP A 37 6.92 10.16 3.32
C ASP A 37 5.65 9.69 2.57
N PRO A 38 5.36 8.39 2.53
CA PRO A 38 4.10 7.91 2.00
C PRO A 38 2.92 8.33 2.88
N ARG A 39 1.91 8.95 2.28
CA ARG A 39 0.65 9.40 2.94
C ARG A 39 -0.60 8.70 2.41
N TRP A 40 -0.42 7.69 1.58
CA TRP A 40 -1.48 6.84 1.05
C TRP A 40 -1.13 5.39 1.29
N ALA A 41 -2.13 4.52 1.22
CA ALA A 41 -1.94 3.09 1.29
C ALA A 41 -2.93 2.36 0.38
N SER A 42 -2.49 1.26 -0.22
CA SER A 42 -3.39 0.27 -0.79
C SER A 42 -3.72 -0.75 0.29
N TRP A 43 -4.94 -0.70 0.82
CA TRP A 43 -5.28 -1.48 2.01
C TRP A 43 -5.50 -2.96 1.70
N ASN A 44 -5.90 -3.32 0.47
CA ASN A 44 -6.06 -4.74 0.10
C ASN A 44 -4.73 -5.40 -0.30
N ILE A 45 -3.72 -4.61 -0.71
CA ILE A 45 -2.36 -5.09 -0.96
C ILE A 45 -1.53 -5.02 0.33
N GLY A 46 -1.85 -4.09 1.23
CA GLY A 46 -1.15 -3.89 2.49
C GLY A 46 0.12 -3.05 2.39
N CYS A 47 0.19 -2.10 1.43
CA CYS A 47 1.37 -1.27 1.18
C CYS A 47 1.13 0.23 1.37
N PHE A 48 2.19 0.97 1.71
CA PHE A 48 2.23 2.42 1.82
C PHE A 48 2.85 3.07 0.58
N LEU A 49 2.19 4.12 0.09
CA LEU A 49 2.43 4.74 -1.22
C LEU A 49 2.55 6.27 -1.09
N CYS A 50 3.40 6.86 -1.93
CA CYS A 50 3.38 8.30 -2.15
C CYS A 50 2.17 8.71 -3.03
N ILE A 51 1.88 10.02 -3.11
CA ILE A 51 0.74 10.54 -3.86
C ILE A 51 0.71 10.04 -5.31
N ARG A 52 1.87 10.08 -5.98
CA ARG A 52 2.01 9.70 -7.39
C ARG A 52 1.71 8.21 -7.61
N CYS A 53 2.32 7.34 -6.82
CA CYS A 53 2.11 5.89 -6.95
C CYS A 53 0.67 5.52 -6.57
N SER A 54 0.08 6.22 -5.59
CA SER A 54 -1.33 6.06 -5.24
C SER A 54 -2.26 6.35 -6.43
N GLY A 55 -1.94 7.36 -7.26
CA GLY A 55 -2.69 7.67 -8.49
C GLY A 55 -2.61 6.55 -9.53
N ILE A 56 -1.42 5.98 -9.73
CA ILE A 56 -1.22 4.83 -10.63
C ILE A 56 -1.96 3.59 -10.10
N HIS A 57 -1.91 3.35 -8.79
CA HIS A 57 -2.70 2.28 -8.18
C HIS A 57 -4.20 2.43 -8.38
N ARG A 58 -4.73 3.67 -8.40
CA ARG A 58 -6.14 3.92 -8.71
C ARG A 58 -6.46 3.62 -10.18
N SER A 59 -5.55 3.91 -11.11
CA SER A 59 -5.77 3.64 -12.55
C SER A 59 -5.73 2.16 -12.93
N MET A 60 -5.15 1.29 -12.08
CA MET A 60 -5.25 -0.18 -12.23
C MET A 60 -6.65 -0.72 -11.88
N GLY A 61 -7.49 0.04 -11.17
CA GLY A 61 -8.84 -0.36 -10.79
C GLY A 61 -8.95 -1.12 -9.46
N THR A 62 -10.14 -1.09 -8.86
CA THR A 62 -10.41 -1.58 -7.49
C THR A 62 -10.37 -3.10 -7.34
N HIS A 63 -10.38 -3.84 -8.44
CA HIS A 63 -10.17 -5.28 -8.48
C HIS A 63 -8.69 -5.66 -8.24
N ILE A 64 -7.76 -4.72 -8.47
CA ILE A 64 -6.33 -4.88 -8.18
C ILE A 64 -5.94 -4.13 -6.91
N SER A 65 -6.25 -2.84 -6.82
CA SER A 65 -5.77 -1.98 -5.73
C SER A 65 -6.85 -1.02 -5.23
N LYS A 66 -7.02 -0.98 -3.90
CA LYS A 66 -7.99 -0.14 -3.20
C LYS A 66 -7.23 0.85 -2.31
N VAL A 67 -7.14 2.09 -2.80
CA VAL A 67 -6.29 3.12 -2.21
C VAL A 67 -7.07 4.03 -1.26
N LYS A 68 -6.49 4.31 -0.08
CA LYS A 68 -6.95 5.31 0.88
C LYS A 68 -5.82 6.24 1.33
N SER A 69 -6.18 7.47 1.68
CA SER A 69 -5.33 8.40 2.41
C SER A 69 -5.17 7.93 3.86
N ILE A 70 -3.98 8.14 4.41
CA ILE A 70 -3.68 7.86 5.82
C ILE A 70 -4.36 8.87 6.74
N ASP A 71 -4.42 10.13 6.30
CA ASP A 71 -4.88 11.24 7.15
C ASP A 71 -6.32 11.68 6.84
N LEU A 72 -6.82 11.43 5.62
CA LEU A 72 -8.08 12.01 5.14
C LEU A 72 -9.24 11.01 5.02
N ASP A 73 -8.96 9.71 4.96
CA ASP A 73 -9.99 8.68 4.80
C ASP A 73 -10.35 8.01 6.13
N ILE A 74 -11.60 7.57 6.24
CA ILE A 74 -12.07 6.72 7.35
C ILE A 74 -11.65 5.27 7.08
N TRP A 75 -11.09 4.58 8.07
CA TRP A 75 -10.60 3.20 7.95
C TRP A 75 -11.44 2.23 8.77
N THR A 76 -12.03 1.23 8.11
CA THR A 76 -12.78 0.16 8.79
C THR A 76 -11.83 -0.79 9.55
N PRO A 77 -12.33 -1.56 10.53
CA PRO A 77 -11.49 -2.54 11.24
C PRO A 77 -10.76 -3.51 10.30
N GLU A 78 -11.47 -4.08 9.32
CA GLU A 78 -10.88 -4.97 8.30
C GLU A 78 -9.72 -4.32 7.53
N GLN A 79 -9.84 -3.03 7.18
CA GLN A 79 -8.81 -2.30 6.46
C GLN A 79 -7.60 -2.02 7.35
N MET A 80 -7.85 -1.69 8.62
CA MET A 80 -6.82 -1.53 9.63
C MET A 80 -6.06 -2.84 9.89
N ASP A 81 -6.78 -3.97 9.96
CA ASP A 81 -6.17 -5.29 10.16
C ASP A 81 -5.27 -5.66 9.00
N SER A 82 -5.71 -5.44 7.75
CA SER A 82 -4.91 -5.74 6.58
C SER A 82 -3.61 -4.92 6.54
N ILE A 83 -3.68 -3.59 6.71
CA ILE A 83 -2.47 -2.75 6.65
C ILE A 83 -1.50 -2.99 7.82
N GLN A 84 -2.00 -3.38 9.00
CA GLN A 84 -1.18 -3.76 10.16
C GLN A 84 -0.53 -5.13 9.99
N LYS A 85 -1.26 -6.09 9.41
CA LYS A 85 -0.76 -7.44 9.10
C LYS A 85 0.34 -7.40 8.05
N TRP A 86 0.30 -6.45 7.12
CA TRP A 86 1.23 -6.38 6.00
C TRP A 86 2.38 -5.40 6.24
N GLY A 87 2.27 -4.19 5.69
CA GLY A 87 3.37 -3.27 5.56
C GLY A 87 4.32 -3.63 4.41
N ASN A 88 5.13 -2.64 4.03
CA ASN A 88 5.96 -2.68 2.83
C ASN A 88 6.96 -3.83 2.84
N LYS A 89 7.47 -4.23 4.00
CA LYS A 89 8.39 -5.37 4.13
C LYS A 89 7.78 -6.65 3.56
N ARG A 90 6.59 -7.02 4.04
CA ARG A 90 5.90 -8.25 3.61
C ARG A 90 5.43 -8.14 2.15
N VAL A 91 4.93 -6.98 1.76
CA VAL A 91 4.55 -6.70 0.37
C VAL A 91 5.72 -6.91 -0.58
N ASN A 92 6.88 -6.32 -0.30
CA ASN A 92 8.04 -6.43 -1.20
C ASN A 92 8.62 -7.87 -1.18
N LEU A 93 8.63 -8.55 -0.04
CA LEU A 93 9.00 -9.98 0.03
C LEU A 93 8.12 -10.87 -0.85
N TYR A 94 6.86 -10.48 -1.10
CA TYR A 94 5.95 -11.20 -1.96
C TYR A 94 6.03 -10.73 -3.41
N TRP A 95 5.77 -9.45 -3.65
CA TRP A 95 5.58 -8.84 -4.98
C TRP A 95 6.88 -8.55 -5.72
N GLU A 96 8.01 -8.45 -5.01
CA GLU A 96 9.35 -8.21 -5.56
C GLU A 96 10.26 -9.44 -5.37
N ALA A 97 9.71 -10.63 -5.10
CA ALA A 97 10.47 -11.84 -4.76
C ALA A 97 11.52 -12.24 -5.82
N HIS A 98 11.21 -12.01 -7.09
CA HIS A 98 12.11 -12.28 -8.22
C HIS A 98 12.71 -11.01 -8.84
N LEU A 99 12.56 -9.86 -8.19
CA LEU A 99 13.16 -8.59 -8.62
C LEU A 99 14.60 -8.51 -8.08
N LYS A 100 15.51 -7.96 -8.88
CA LYS A 100 16.88 -7.70 -8.43
C LYS A 100 16.87 -6.81 -7.19
N ALA A 101 17.55 -7.25 -6.13
CA ALA A 101 17.67 -6.50 -4.89
C ALA A 101 18.20 -5.08 -5.14
N GLY A 102 17.60 -4.08 -4.47
CA GLY A 102 17.97 -2.68 -4.63
C GLY A 102 17.49 -2.02 -5.93
N HIS A 103 16.67 -2.69 -6.73
CA HIS A 103 16.07 -2.06 -7.91
C HIS A 103 15.16 -0.89 -7.52
N ILE A 104 15.39 0.27 -8.16
CA ILE A 104 14.53 1.45 -8.07
C ILE A 104 14.16 1.84 -9.51
N PRO A 105 12.87 1.92 -9.86
CA PRO A 105 12.47 2.27 -11.21
C PRO A 105 12.84 3.74 -11.52
N PRO A 106 13.41 4.05 -12.70
CA PRO A 106 13.56 5.42 -13.16
C PRO A 106 12.23 6.16 -13.18
N GLU A 107 12.25 7.48 -12.98
CA GLU A 107 11.03 8.29 -12.79
C GLU A 107 10.00 8.11 -13.92
N HIS A 108 10.46 8.02 -15.17
CA HIS A 108 9.64 7.84 -16.37
C HIS A 108 9.13 6.39 -16.57
N LYS A 109 9.61 5.42 -15.78
CA LYS A 109 9.21 3.99 -15.82
C LYS A 109 8.39 3.56 -14.59
N VAL A 110 8.11 4.45 -13.64
CA VAL A 110 7.39 4.12 -12.40
C VAL A 110 6.02 3.49 -12.69
N GLU A 111 5.25 4.02 -13.65
CA GLU A 111 3.96 3.42 -14.00
C GLU A 111 4.10 2.01 -14.57
N SER A 112 4.98 1.83 -15.56
CA SER A 112 5.24 0.49 -16.13
C SER A 112 5.73 -0.51 -15.09
N PHE A 113 6.50 -0.05 -14.11
CA PHE A 113 6.99 -0.87 -13.00
C PHE A 113 5.83 -1.31 -12.09
N ILE A 114 4.97 -0.38 -11.66
CA ILE A 114 3.81 -0.67 -10.81
C ILE A 114 2.86 -1.66 -11.50
N ARG A 115 2.54 -1.43 -12.78
CA ARG A 115 1.71 -2.36 -13.56
C ARG A 115 2.35 -3.74 -13.68
N SER A 116 3.65 -3.80 -13.99
CA SER A 116 4.37 -5.09 -14.01
C SER A 116 4.36 -5.79 -12.65
N LYS A 117 4.47 -5.02 -11.56
CA LYS A 117 4.48 -5.54 -10.20
C LYS A 117 3.13 -6.14 -9.82
N TYR A 118 2.01 -5.47 -10.09
CA TYR A 118 0.70 -5.85 -9.56
C TYR A 118 -0.29 -6.43 -10.59
N GLU A 119 -0.29 -5.97 -11.86
CA GLU A 119 -1.19 -6.49 -12.90
C GLU A 119 -0.66 -7.81 -13.46
N THR A 120 0.59 -7.82 -13.91
CA THR A 120 1.19 -9.03 -14.52
C THR A 120 1.91 -9.89 -13.50
N ARG A 121 2.03 -9.40 -12.25
CA ARG A 121 2.67 -10.12 -11.14
C ARG A 121 4.09 -10.58 -11.46
N ARG A 122 4.82 -9.82 -12.29
CA ARG A 122 6.07 -10.22 -12.95
C ARG A 122 7.14 -10.79 -12.02
N TRP A 123 7.19 -10.29 -10.78
CA TRP A 123 8.18 -10.71 -9.78
C TRP A 123 7.56 -11.32 -8.53
N ALA A 124 6.25 -11.55 -8.53
CA ALA A 124 5.56 -12.06 -7.36
C ALA A 124 5.97 -13.50 -7.06
N LYS A 125 5.86 -13.92 -5.80
CA LYS A 125 5.84 -15.36 -5.47
C LYS A 125 4.63 -16.03 -6.12
N GLU A 126 4.78 -17.33 -6.37
CA GLU A 126 3.66 -18.19 -6.74
C GLU A 126 2.64 -18.27 -5.60
N GLY A 127 1.38 -18.55 -5.96
CA GLY A 127 0.27 -18.61 -5.03
C GLY A 127 -0.64 -17.39 -5.06
N GLN A 128 -1.62 -17.39 -4.16
CA GLN A 128 -2.55 -16.28 -4.04
C GLN A 128 -1.87 -15.08 -3.39
N PRO A 129 -2.10 -13.86 -3.92
CA PRO A 129 -1.67 -12.67 -3.23
C PRO A 129 -2.33 -12.67 -1.86
N PRO A 130 -1.60 -12.23 -0.86
CA PRO A 130 -2.10 -12.32 0.49
C PRO A 130 -3.29 -11.36 0.68
N SER A 131 -4.37 -11.92 1.24
CA SER A 131 -5.54 -11.19 1.70
C SER A 131 -5.43 -10.72 3.16
#